data_AF-A0A969BAI3-F1
#
_entry.id   AF-A0A969BAI3-F1
#
_cell.length_a   1.000
_cell.length_b   1.000
_cell.length_c   1.000
_cell.angle_alpha   90.00
_cell.angle_beta   90.00
_cell.angle_gamma   90.00
#
_symmetry.space_group_name_H-M   'P 1'
#
loop_
_entity.id
_entity.type
_entity.pdbx_description
1 polymer ?
#
loop_
_entity_poly.entity_id
_entity_poly.type
_entity_poly.pdbx_seq_one_letter_code
_entity_poly.pdbx_strand_id
1 'polypeptide(L)'
;MRKEPGNLYTQLNIAHCYLDLGNTKEALNNYFKVELEYGENPKIQRPIAWCLLMDKQFERAQKYFAKVIEKEGNQNDYLNLGHSHWCLGNAKQAIDSYKKAYEKSGNNKEWFSRAFAQRQHTGACALITFPPN
;
A
#
# COMPACT_ATOMS: atom_id res chain seq x y z
N MET A 1 -16.81 -4.81 32.44
CA MET A 1 -15.77 -5.73 31.95
C MET A 1 -14.92 -4.98 30.94
N ARG A 2 -13.67 -4.62 31.29
CA ARG A 2 -12.70 -4.07 30.36
C ARG A 2 -12.40 -5.16 29.34
N LYS A 3 -12.88 -5.03 28.10
CA LYS A 3 -12.27 -5.77 26.99
C LYS A 3 -10.83 -5.31 26.98
N GLU A 4 -9.89 -6.19 27.29
CA GLU A 4 -8.49 -5.87 27.03
C GLU A 4 -8.42 -5.54 25.54
N PRO A 5 -8.07 -4.28 25.16
CA PRO A 5 -7.89 -3.95 23.77
C PRO A 5 -6.75 -4.86 23.30
N GLY A 6 -7.07 -5.86 22.49
CA GLY A 6 -6.05 -6.74 21.95
C GLY A 6 -4.99 -5.84 21.33
N ASN A 7 -3.78 -5.86 21.89
CA ASN A 7 -2.70 -4.92 21.57
C ASN A 7 -2.71 -4.62 20.07
N LEU A 8 -2.73 -3.35 19.68
CA LEU A 8 -2.69 -2.90 18.29
C LEU A 8 -1.73 -3.75 17.44
N TYR A 9 -0.58 -4.08 18.01
CA TYR A 9 0.43 -4.94 17.39
C TYR A 9 -0.08 -6.36 17.07
N THR A 10 -0.79 -7.01 17.99
CA THR A 10 -1.40 -8.32 17.80
C THR A 10 -2.47 -8.30 16.71
N GLN A 11 -3.32 -7.27 16.67
CA GLN A 11 -4.34 -7.14 15.62
C GLN A 11 -3.72 -6.89 14.25
N LEU A 12 -2.69 -6.04 14.17
CA LEU A 12 -1.92 -5.83 12.93
C LEU A 12 -1.23 -7.11 12.45
N ASN A 13 -0.68 -7.92 13.37
CA ASN A 13 -0.04 -9.19 13.02
C ASN A 13 -1.05 -10.21 12.47
N ILE A 14 -2.27 -10.29 13.02
CA ILE A 14 -3.33 -11.15 12.47
C ILE A 14 -3.64 -10.75 11.02
N ALA A 15 -3.77 -9.44 10.77
CA ALA A 15 -4.03 -8.94 9.43
C ALA A 15 -2.86 -9.18 8.46
N HIS A 16 -1.61 -9.10 8.93
CA HIS A 16 -0.44 -9.52 8.15
C HIS A 16 -0.47 -11.02 7.82
N CYS A 17 -0.84 -11.88 8.77
CA CYS A 17 -0.98 -13.32 8.48
C CYS A 17 -2.05 -13.57 7.41
N TYR A 18 -3.19 -12.85 7.42
CA TYR A 18 -4.19 -12.96 6.36
C TYR A 18 -3.63 -12.53 5.00
N LEU A 19 -2.79 -11.49 4.94
CA LEU A 19 -2.09 -11.09 3.72
C LEU A 19 -1.13 -12.18 3.22
N ASP A 20 -0.34 -12.77 4.12
CA ASP A 20 0.61 -13.84 3.78
C ASP A 20 -0.10 -15.11 3.28
N LEU A 21 -1.32 -15.35 3.77
CA LEU A 21 -2.21 -16.42 3.31
C LEU A 21 -2.97 -16.08 2.01
N GLY A 22 -2.74 -14.90 1.41
CA GLY A 22 -3.42 -14.44 0.20
C GLY A 22 -4.87 -14.00 0.42
N ASN A 23 -5.32 -13.93 1.67
CA ASN A 23 -6.68 -13.56 2.03
C ASN A 23 -6.82 -12.04 2.28
N THR A 24 -6.69 -11.27 1.20
CA THR A 24 -6.65 -9.80 1.25
C THR A 24 -7.94 -9.17 1.78
N LYS A 25 -9.11 -9.78 1.54
CA LYS A 25 -10.41 -9.24 1.98
C LYS A 25 -10.56 -9.31 3.51
N GLU A 26 -10.18 -10.42 4.11
CA GLU A 26 -10.25 -10.62 5.55
C GLU A 26 -9.22 -9.73 6.26
N ALA A 27 -8.04 -9.55 5.66
CA ALA A 27 -7.05 -8.58 6.13
C ALA A 27 -7.62 -7.14 6.13
N LEU A 28 -8.25 -6.71 5.02
CA LEU A 28 -8.89 -5.39 4.93
C LEU A 28 -9.97 -5.19 5.99
N ASN A 29 -10.86 -6.18 6.15
CA ASN A 29 -11.91 -6.12 7.16
C ASN A 29 -11.35 -6.00 8.58
N ASN A 30 -10.23 -6.68 8.87
CA ASN A 30 -9.56 -6.53 10.14
C ASN A 30 -8.97 -5.13 10.28
N TYR A 31 -8.16 -4.67 9.33
CA TYR A 31 -7.53 -3.35 9.40
C TYR A 31 -8.52 -2.19 9.53
N PHE A 32 -9.67 -2.24 8.84
CA PHE A 32 -10.70 -1.20 8.98
C PHE A 32 -11.29 -1.17 10.40
N LYS A 33 -11.46 -2.32 11.06
CA LYS A 33 -11.88 -2.37 12.46
C LYS A 33 -10.82 -1.75 13.37
N VAL A 34 -9.54 -2.04 13.13
CA VAL A 34 -8.42 -1.43 13.87
C VAL A 34 -8.40 0.08 13.68
N GLU A 35 -8.56 0.58 12.44
CA GLU A 35 -8.59 2.02 12.16
C GLU A 35 -9.77 2.72 12.87
N LEU A 36 -10.94 2.08 12.93
CA LEU A 36 -12.10 2.62 13.66
C LEU A 36 -11.86 2.71 15.18
N GLU A 37 -11.13 1.76 15.75
CA GLU A 37 -10.86 1.70 17.20
C GLU A 37 -9.72 2.63 17.63
N TYR A 38 -8.64 2.68 16.85
CA TYR A 38 -7.40 3.38 17.20
C TYR A 38 -7.20 4.70 16.44
N GLY A 39 -8.09 5.03 15.51
CA GLY A 39 -8.03 6.24 14.70
C GLY A 39 -7.00 6.20 13.56
N GLU A 40 -6.90 7.32 12.86
CA GLU A 40 -6.04 7.44 11.68
C GLU A 40 -4.54 7.45 12.02
N ASN A 41 -3.88 6.32 11.78
CA ASN A 41 -2.45 6.14 12.02
C ASN A 41 -1.75 5.54 10.79
N PRO A 42 -0.63 6.12 10.30
CA PRO A 42 0.17 5.57 9.21
C PRO A 42 0.54 4.08 9.36
N LYS A 43 0.75 3.60 10.60
CA LYS A 43 1.03 2.19 10.88
C LYS A 43 -0.12 1.25 10.52
N ILE A 44 -1.36 1.74 10.56
CA ILE A 44 -2.57 1.00 10.17
C ILE A 44 -2.90 1.28 8.69
N GLN A 45 -2.81 2.55 8.29
CA GLN A 45 -3.21 3.02 6.97
C GLN A 45 -2.33 2.50 5.84
N ARG A 46 -1.03 2.32 6.08
CA ARG A 46 -0.08 1.80 5.08
C ARG A 46 -0.40 0.35 4.67
N PRO A 47 -0.61 -0.60 5.61
CA PRO A 47 -1.13 -1.92 5.27
C PRO A 47 -2.47 -1.88 4.54
N ILE A 48 -3.43 -1.03 4.96
CA ILE A 48 -4.71 -0.86 4.25
C ILE A 48 -4.48 -0.45 2.80
N ALA A 49 -3.66 0.58 2.56
CA ALA A 49 -3.36 1.09 1.22
C ALA A 49 -2.79 -0.01 0.33
N TRP A 50 -1.86 -0.79 0.88
CA TRP A 50 -1.26 -1.92 0.16
C TRP A 50 -2.29 -3.02 -0.14
N CYS A 51 -3.11 -3.42 0.84
CA CYS A 51 -4.18 -4.39 0.61
C CYS A 51 -5.14 -3.94 -0.50
N LEU A 52 -5.57 -2.67 -0.47
CA LEU A 52 -6.46 -2.09 -1.48
C LEU A 52 -5.82 -2.12 -2.88
N LEU A 53 -4.52 -1.85 -2.97
CA LEU A 53 -3.76 -1.95 -4.22
C LEU A 53 -3.74 -3.39 -4.75
N MET A 54 -3.51 -4.38 -3.88
CA MET A 54 -3.52 -5.80 -4.25
C MET A 54 -4.91 -6.28 -4.66
N ASP A 55 -5.95 -5.78 -4.00
CA ASP A 55 -7.36 -6.03 -4.34
C ASP A 55 -7.87 -5.17 -5.51
N LYS A 56 -6.97 -4.46 -6.22
CA LYS A 56 -7.25 -3.64 -7.41
C LYS A 56 -8.20 -2.45 -7.17
N GLN A 57 -8.37 -2.04 -5.92
CA GLN A 57 -9.16 -0.86 -5.54
C GLN A 57 -8.29 0.40 -5.56
N PHE A 58 -7.81 0.77 -6.75
CA PHE A 58 -6.72 1.74 -6.93
C PHE A 58 -7.05 3.13 -6.40
N GLU A 59 -8.26 3.64 -6.61
CA GLU A 59 -8.67 4.98 -6.15
C GLU A 59 -8.70 5.06 -4.62
N ARG A 60 -9.13 3.98 -3.96
CA ARG A 60 -9.10 3.90 -2.50
C ARG A 60 -7.67 3.77 -2.00
N ALA A 61 -6.84 2.98 -2.66
CA ALA A 61 -5.42 2.86 -2.34
C ALA A 61 -4.72 4.23 -2.41
N GLN A 62 -4.96 5.01 -3.47
CA GLN A 62 -4.42 6.37 -3.61
C GLN A 62 -4.79 7.28 -2.43
N LYS A 63 -6.07 7.27 -2.00
CA LYS A 63 -6.52 8.06 -0.85
C LYS A 63 -5.77 7.70 0.43
N TYR A 64 -5.58 6.40 0.69
CA TYR A 64 -4.83 5.95 1.86
C TYR A 64 -3.34 6.26 1.76
N PHE A 65 -2.71 6.05 0.59
CA PHE A 65 -1.32 6.44 0.37
C PHE A 65 -1.11 7.95 0.56
N ALA A 66 -2.03 8.79 0.09
CA ALA A 66 -1.96 10.23 0.31
C ALA A 66 -1.94 10.60 1.80
N LYS A 67 -2.82 10.00 2.63
CA LYS A 67 -2.84 10.19 4.09
C LYS A 67 -1.54 9.74 4.76
N VAL A 68 -1.00 8.59 4.35
CA VAL A 68 0.28 8.08 4.86
C VAL A 68 1.42 9.02 4.49
N ILE A 69 1.45 9.47 3.23
CA ILE A 69 2.50 10.33 2.70
C ILE A 69 2.52 11.70 3.38
N GLU A 70 1.35 12.28 3.64
CA GLU A 70 1.20 13.55 4.35
C GLU A 70 1.81 13.50 5.76
N LYS A 71 1.73 12.36 6.43
CA LYS A 71 2.26 12.18 7.80
C LYS A 71 3.72 11.72 7.83
N GLU A 72 4.05 10.62 7.15
CA GLU A 72 5.38 9.98 7.21
C GLU A 72 5.67 9.09 5.99
N GLY A 73 5.52 9.64 4.78
CA GLY A 73 5.77 8.90 3.53
C GLY A 73 7.23 8.49 3.32
N ASN A 74 7.44 7.22 2.97
CA ASN A 74 8.75 6.69 2.56
C ASN A 74 8.76 6.27 1.08
N GLN A 75 9.91 5.78 0.58
CA GLN A 75 10.06 5.42 -0.83
C GLN A 75 9.09 4.33 -1.32
N ASN A 76 8.67 3.40 -0.47
CA ASN A 76 7.69 2.38 -0.84
C ASN A 76 6.28 2.95 -1.00
N ASP A 77 5.91 3.92 -0.15
CA ASP A 77 4.59 4.56 -0.21
C ASP A 77 4.41 5.30 -1.55
N TYR A 78 5.45 6.04 -1.97
CA TYR A 78 5.47 6.70 -3.28
C TYR A 78 5.51 5.72 -4.45
N LEU A 79 6.26 4.62 -4.35
CA LEU A 79 6.31 3.59 -5.39
C LEU A 79 4.93 2.97 -5.60
N ASN A 80 4.21 2.65 -4.52
CA ASN A 80 2.87 2.07 -4.60
C ASN A 80 1.81 3.06 -5.05
N LEU A 81 1.92 4.33 -4.65
CA LEU A 81 1.09 5.39 -5.20
C LEU A 81 1.27 5.49 -6.72
N GLY A 82 2.52 5.38 -7.19
CA GLY A 82 2.84 5.34 -8.61
C GLY A 82 2.20 4.16 -9.34
N HIS A 83 2.24 2.96 -8.76
CA HIS A 83 1.55 1.79 -9.32
C HIS A 83 0.04 2.01 -9.38
N SER A 84 -0.55 2.61 -8.33
CA SER A 84 -1.98 2.92 -8.31
C SER A 84 -2.37 3.90 -9.42
N HIS A 85 -1.58 4.96 -9.63
CA HIS A 85 -1.78 5.88 -10.76
C HIS A 85 -1.64 5.19 -12.10
N TRP A 86 -0.63 4.33 -12.26
CA TRP A 86 -0.38 3.61 -13.50
C TRP A 86 -1.55 2.70 -13.89
N CYS A 87 -2.06 1.90 -12.95
CA CYS A 87 -3.21 1.03 -13.18
C CYS A 87 -4.48 1.80 -13.56
N LEU A 88 -4.60 3.07 -13.16
CA LEU A 88 -5.69 3.96 -13.53
C LEU A 88 -5.45 4.75 -14.83
N GLY A 89 -4.37 4.44 -15.58
CA GLY A 89 -4.02 5.15 -16.81
C GLY A 89 -3.43 6.56 -16.58
N ASN A 90 -3.20 6.96 -15.34
CA ASN A 90 -2.67 8.28 -14.97
C ASN A 90 -1.14 8.32 -15.08
N ALA A 91 -0.62 8.14 -16.30
CA ALA A 91 0.81 7.94 -16.55
C ALA A 91 1.69 9.08 -16.00
N LYS A 92 1.26 10.34 -16.13
CA LYS A 92 2.01 11.51 -15.63
C LYS A 92 2.21 11.44 -14.12
N GLN A 93 1.12 11.25 -13.37
CA GLN A 93 1.15 11.15 -11.91
C GLN A 93 1.91 9.90 -11.44
N ALA A 94 1.86 8.81 -12.21
CA ALA A 94 2.64 7.61 -11.95
C ALA A 94 4.15 7.91 -12.01
N ILE A 95 4.61 8.55 -13.08
CA ILE A 95 6.02 8.96 -13.26
C ILE A 95 6.46 9.90 -12.14
N ASP A 96 5.65 10.90 -11.79
CA ASP A 96 5.97 11.84 -10.72
C ASP A 96 6.12 11.13 -9.36
N SER A 97 5.26 10.15 -9.09
CA SER A 97 5.33 9.33 -7.88
C SER A 97 6.57 8.43 -7.88
N TYR A 98 6.92 7.82 -9.02
CA TYR A 98 8.15 7.02 -9.15
C TYR A 98 9.43 7.83 -8.97
N LYS A 99 9.48 9.06 -9.49
CA LYS A 99 10.61 9.97 -9.26
C LYS A 99 10.79 10.26 -7.77
N LYS A 100 9.70 10.60 -7.07
CA LYS A 100 9.73 10.81 -5.62
C LYS A 100 10.16 9.57 -4.86
N ALA A 101 9.72 8.38 -5.26
CA ALA A 101 10.17 7.12 -4.68
C ALA A 101 11.68 6.93 -4.85
N TYR A 102 12.20 7.19 -6.06
CA TYR A 102 13.63 7.11 -6.35
C TYR A 102 14.45 8.11 -5.52
N GLU A 103 14.02 9.37 -5.44
CA GLU A 103 14.67 10.40 -4.62
C GLU A 103 14.68 10.02 -3.13
N LYS A 104 13.54 9.55 -2.59
CA LYS A 104 13.42 9.11 -1.19
C LYS A 104 14.27 7.88 -0.87
N SER A 105 14.62 7.07 -1.87
CA SER A 105 15.54 5.96 -1.71
C SER A 105 17.02 6.38 -1.64
N GLY A 106 17.30 7.69 -1.73
CA GLY A 106 18.67 8.21 -1.86
C GLY A 106 19.22 8.02 -3.26
N ASN A 107 18.36 8.05 -4.28
CA ASN A 107 18.71 7.74 -5.68
C ASN A 107 19.34 6.36 -5.84
N ASN A 108 18.87 5.38 -5.05
CA ASN A 108 19.38 4.01 -5.06
C ASN A 108 18.76 3.23 -6.22
N LYS A 109 19.51 3.11 -7.31
CA LYS A 109 19.06 2.46 -8.56
C LYS A 109 18.80 0.97 -8.36
N GLU A 110 19.62 0.29 -7.58
CA GLU A 110 19.47 -1.14 -7.29
C GLU A 110 18.19 -1.41 -6.51
N TRP A 111 17.91 -0.61 -5.49
CA TRP A 111 16.67 -0.68 -4.72
C TRP A 111 15.47 -0.43 -5.63
N PHE A 112 15.48 0.67 -6.40
CA PHE A 112 14.35 1.03 -7.24
C PHE A 112 14.06 -0.06 -8.28
N SER A 113 15.10 -0.56 -8.96
CA SER A 113 14.95 -1.61 -9.98
C SER A 113 14.36 -2.89 -9.38
N ARG A 114 14.85 -3.32 -8.22
CA ARG A 114 14.32 -4.51 -7.51
C ARG A 114 12.90 -4.29 -7.01
N ALA A 115 12.63 -3.17 -6.36
CA ALA A 115 11.33 -2.87 -5.77
C ALA A 115 10.25 -2.70 -6.86
N PHE A 116 10.59 -2.07 -7.98
CA PHE A 116 9.72 -1.92 -9.13
C PHE A 116 9.42 -3.27 -9.80
N ALA A 117 10.42 -4.17 -9.89
CA ALA A 117 10.25 -5.50 -10.47
C ALA A 117 9.53 -6.49 -9.54
N GLN A 118 9.80 -6.49 -8.23
CA GLN A 118 9.19 -7.43 -7.28
C GLN A 118 7.67 -7.25 -7.18
N ARG A 119 7.20 -6.00 -7.30
CA ARG A 119 5.77 -5.67 -7.33
C ARG A 119 5.09 -6.04 -8.65
N GLN A 120 5.84 -6.50 -9.65
CA GLN A 120 5.29 -7.19 -10.81
C GLN A 120 4.85 -8.60 -10.37
N HIS A 121 5.68 -9.38 -9.68
CA HIS A 121 5.39 -10.81 -9.45
C HIS A 121 4.30 -11.15 -8.42
N THR A 122 3.88 -10.25 -7.52
CA THR A 122 2.95 -10.58 -6.41
C THR A 122 1.45 -10.54 -6.76
N GLY A 123 1.07 -10.57 -8.05
CA GLY A 123 -0.34 -10.61 -8.49
C GLY A 123 -0.87 -9.29 -9.06
N ALA A 124 -0.15 -8.17 -8.87
CA ALA A 124 -0.37 -6.93 -9.62
C ALA A 124 0.17 -7.01 -11.07
N CYS A 125 0.97 -8.04 -11.40
CA CYS A 125 1.65 -8.24 -12.69
C CYS A 125 0.77 -8.07 -13.93
N ALA A 126 -0.47 -8.57 -13.86
CA ALA A 126 -1.37 -8.54 -15.01
C ALA A 126 -1.88 -7.13 -15.35
N LEU A 127 -1.66 -6.14 -14.48
CA LEU A 127 -2.24 -4.80 -14.62
C LEU A 127 -1.19 -3.71 -14.87
N ILE A 128 0.07 -3.94 -14.49
CA ILE A 128 1.15 -2.94 -14.64
C ILE A 128 1.83 -3.08 -16.02
N THR A 129 1.64 -4.20 -16.72
CA THR A 129 2.30 -4.47 -18.00
C THR A 129 1.66 -3.79 -19.21
N PHE A 130 0.39 -3.36 -19.11
CA PHE A 130 -0.26 -2.56 -20.16
C PHE A 130 -1.22 -1.56 -19.52
N PRO A 131 -1.13 -0.25 -19.82
CA PRO A 131 -2.22 0.67 -19.48
C PRO A 131 -3.52 0.15 -20.15
N PRO A 132 -4.68 0.19 -19.47
CA PRO A 132 -5.93 -0.11 -20.14
C PRO A 132 -6.10 0.90 -21.29
N ASN A 133 -6.26 0.37 -22.51
CA ASN A 133 -6.62 1.15 -23.70
C ASN A 133 -7.91 1.94 -23.47
#